data_AF-A0A3D5VE82-F1
#
_entry.id   AF-A0A3D5VE82-F1
#
_cell.length_a   1.000
_cell.length_b   1.000
_cell.length_c   1.000
_cell.angle_alpha   90.00
_cell.angle_beta   90.00
_cell.angle_gamma   90.00
#
_symmetry.space_group_name_H-M   'P 1'
#
loop_
_entity.id
_entity.type
_entity.pdbx_description
1 polymer ?
#
loop_
_entity_poly.entity_id
_entity_poly.type
_entity_poly.pdbx_seq_one_letter_code
_entity_poly.pdbx_strand_id
1 'polypeptide(L)'
;MKGGTNAALSGSVKIQISGMYPEEFINLAADKEIRVWDMEVAGKVLVFSTDFSSLKKLKQMQHDRGFSVEILRETGFVVWLRLLGKRKFLLVGFFCFCLAI
;
A
#
# COMPACT_ATOMS: atom_id res chain seq x y z
N MET A 1 4.00 -11.84 13.88
CA MET A 1 4.53 -10.58 14.45
C MET A 1 6.04 -10.50 14.22
N LYS A 2 6.50 -9.74 13.22
CA LYS A 2 7.90 -9.28 13.07
C LYS A 2 7.83 -7.89 12.43
N GLY A 3 8.13 -6.88 13.24
CA GLY A 3 8.19 -5.49 12.81
C GLY A 3 9.49 -5.20 12.06
N GLY A 4 9.36 -4.30 11.09
CA GLY A 4 10.38 -3.28 10.81
C GLY A 4 11.65 -3.73 10.10
N THR A 5 11.61 -3.80 8.77
CA THR A 5 12.79 -3.45 7.94
C THR A 5 12.41 -2.93 6.55
N ASN A 6 11.29 -3.37 5.96
CA ASN A 6 10.96 -3.02 4.56
C ASN A 6 9.91 -1.90 4.39
N ALA A 7 9.17 -1.52 5.44
CA ALA A 7 8.13 -0.49 5.35
C ALA A 7 8.71 0.92 5.10
N ALA A 8 9.90 1.20 5.64
CA ALA A 8 10.56 2.50 5.47
C ALA A 8 10.98 2.76 4.01
N LEU A 9 11.26 1.71 3.24
CA LEU A 9 11.69 1.82 1.82
C LEU A 9 10.53 1.64 0.83
N SER A 10 9.55 0.77 1.13
CA SER A 10 8.48 0.44 0.17
C SER A 10 7.19 1.25 0.32
N GLY A 11 7.03 2.03 1.38
CA GLY A 11 5.82 2.80 1.62
C GLY A 11 4.65 1.96 2.15
N SER A 12 3.71 2.66 2.76
CA SER A 12 2.48 2.18 3.37
C SER A 12 1.26 2.59 2.55
N VAL A 13 0.20 1.79 2.57
CA VAL A 13 -1.08 2.13 1.94
C VAL A 13 -2.20 1.87 2.94
N LYS A 14 -3.06 2.86 3.15
CA LYS A 14 -4.29 2.76 3.92
C LYS A 14 -5.41 2.29 2.98
N ILE A 15 -5.99 1.15 3.33
CA ILE A 15 -6.99 0.42 2.56
C ILE A 15 -8.25 0.29 3.40
N GLN A 16 -9.39 0.37 2.73
CA GLN A 16 -10.69 0.04 3.25
C GLN A 16 -11.20 -1.22 2.56
N ILE A 17 -11.69 -2.18 3.33
CA ILE A 17 -12.36 -3.38 2.83
C ILE A 17 -13.83 -3.31 3.22
N SER A 18 -14.70 -3.55 2.25
CA SER A 18 -16.14 -3.69 2.45
C SER A 18 -16.63 -5.06 1.97
N GLY A 19 -17.58 -5.64 2.70
CA GLY A 19 -18.18 -6.93 2.37
C GLY A 19 -17.45 -8.17 2.90
N MET A 20 -16.47 -7.99 3.79
CA MET A 20 -15.79 -9.09 4.49
C MET A 20 -15.84 -8.87 6.00
N TYR A 21 -16.04 -9.93 6.77
CA TYR A 21 -16.02 -9.83 8.22
C TYR A 21 -14.59 -9.63 8.74
N PRO A 22 -14.39 -8.83 9.81
CA PRO A 22 -13.05 -8.61 10.38
C PRO A 22 -12.33 -9.91 10.74
N GLU A 23 -13.06 -10.91 11.24
CA GLU A 23 -12.52 -12.23 11.61
C GLU A 23 -12.00 -13.01 10.40
N GLU A 24 -12.77 -13.04 9.30
CA GLU A 24 -12.34 -13.65 8.03
C GLU A 24 -11.11 -12.95 7.47
N PHE A 25 -11.07 -11.62 7.57
CA PHE A 25 -9.93 -10.84 7.15
C PHE A 25 -8.68 -11.16 7.99
N ILE A 26 -8.81 -11.25 9.32
CA ILE A 26 -7.69 -11.58 10.21
C ILE A 26 -7.17 -12.98 9.88
N ASN A 27 -8.06 -13.95 9.66
CA ASN A 27 -7.68 -15.31 9.25
C ASN A 27 -6.93 -15.31 7.91
N LEU A 28 -7.42 -14.54 6.93
CA LEU A 28 -6.78 -14.42 5.62
C LEU A 28 -5.42 -13.71 5.73
N ALA A 29 -5.33 -12.66 6.55
CA ALA A 29 -4.10 -11.94 6.81
C ALA A 29 -3.07 -12.83 7.49
N ALA A 30 -3.49 -13.69 8.42
CA ALA A 30 -2.64 -14.68 9.06
C ALA A 30 -2.16 -15.75 8.08
N ASP A 31 -3.05 -16.33 7.25
CA ASP A 31 -2.72 -17.36 6.25
C ASP A 31 -1.72 -16.86 5.19
N LYS A 32 -1.86 -15.59 4.77
CA LYS A 32 -1.06 -15.01 3.66
C LYS A 32 0.11 -14.15 4.13
N GLU A 33 0.36 -14.13 5.43
CA GLU A 33 1.35 -13.28 6.10
C GLU A 33 1.24 -11.81 5.68
N ILE A 34 0.01 -11.30 5.59
CA ILE A 34 -0.28 -9.90 5.29
C ILE A 34 0.05 -9.08 6.53
N ARG A 35 0.92 -8.09 6.37
CA ARG A 35 1.23 -7.16 7.44
C ARG A 35 0.21 -6.05 7.47
N VAL A 36 -0.57 -6.01 8.54
CA VAL A 36 -1.53 -4.96 8.82
C VAL A 36 -1.18 -4.23 10.10
N TRP A 37 -1.41 -2.92 10.10
CA TRP A 37 -1.29 -2.04 11.26
C TRP A 37 -2.34 -0.92 11.15
N ASP A 38 -2.55 -0.17 12.23
CA ASP A 38 -3.54 0.92 12.26
C ASP A 38 -4.94 0.44 11.80
N MET A 39 -5.42 -0.66 12.40
CA MET A 39 -6.70 -1.28 12.05
C MET A 39 -7.84 -0.61 12.82
N GLU A 40 -8.82 -0.13 12.07
CA GLU A 40 -10.02 0.53 12.56
C GLU A 40 -11.25 -0.16 11.95
N VAL A 41 -12.16 -0.63 12.80
CA VAL A 41 -13.43 -1.23 12.37
C VAL A 41 -14.51 -0.15 12.45
N ALA A 42 -15.05 0.27 11.30
CA ALA A 42 -16.11 1.25 11.22
C ALA A 42 -17.41 0.58 10.73
N GLY A 43 -18.12 -0.08 11.64
CA GLY A 43 -19.37 -0.77 11.32
C GLY A 43 -19.16 -1.96 10.38
N LYS A 44 -19.50 -1.81 9.08
CA LYS A 44 -19.36 -2.85 8.04
C LYS A 44 -18.11 -2.70 7.17
N VAL A 45 -17.27 -1.71 7.46
CA VAL A 45 -16.01 -1.47 6.76
C VAL A 45 -14.83 -1.65 7.69
N LEU A 46 -13.80 -2.32 7.17
CA LEU A 46 -12.53 -2.53 7.84
C LEU A 46 -11.49 -1.63 7.20
N VAL A 47 -10.93 -0.71 7.96
CA VAL A 47 -9.87 0.18 7.50
C VAL A 47 -8.57 -0.25 8.14
N PHE A 48 -7.50 -0.41 7.37
CA PHE A 48 -6.18 -0.73 7.91
C PHE A 48 -5.08 -0.25 6.97
N SER A 49 -3.89 -0.12 7.52
CA SER A 49 -2.69 0.18 6.75
C SER A 49 -1.85 -1.08 6.52
N THR A 50 -1.30 -1.22 5.32
CA THR A 50 -0.48 -2.36 4.91
C THR A 50 0.67 -1.92 4.00
N ASP A 51 1.60 -2.84 3.70
CA ASP A 51 2.66 -2.61 2.73
C ASP A 51 2.19 -2.86 1.28
N PHE A 52 2.95 -2.34 0.30
CA PHE A 52 2.62 -2.44 -1.12
C PHE A 52 2.66 -3.87 -1.68
N SER A 53 3.51 -4.75 -1.11
CA SER A 53 3.57 -6.17 -1.50
C SER A 53 2.31 -6.90 -1.08
N SER A 54 1.90 -6.66 0.17
CA SER A 54 0.66 -7.14 0.76
C SER A 54 -0.59 -6.60 0.02
N LEU A 55 -0.58 -5.34 -0.44
CA LEU A 55 -1.64 -4.79 -1.31
C LEU A 55 -1.75 -5.57 -2.62
N LYS A 56 -0.63 -5.92 -3.27
CA LYS A 56 -0.65 -6.66 -4.53
C LYS A 56 -1.28 -8.05 -4.33
N LYS A 57 -0.95 -8.73 -3.24
CA LYS A 57 -1.58 -10.00 -2.85
C LYS A 57 -3.09 -9.83 -2.61
N LEU A 58 -3.49 -8.78 -1.88
CA LEU A 58 -4.89 -8.48 -1.61
C LEU A 58 -5.70 -8.23 -2.88
N LYS A 59 -5.16 -7.44 -3.83
CA LYS A 59 -5.82 -7.20 -5.13
C LYS A 59 -6.00 -8.47 -5.95
N GLN A 60 -5.03 -9.38 -5.90
CA GLN A 60 -5.16 -10.67 -6.58
C GLN A 60 -6.30 -11.50 -5.95
N MET A 61 -6.35 -11.56 -4.63
CA MET A 61 -7.40 -12.28 -3.90
C MET A 61 -8.78 -11.62 -3.99
N GLN A 62 -8.83 -10.31 -4.24
CA GLN A 62 -10.07 -9.58 -4.50
C GLN A 62 -10.85 -10.22 -5.65
N HIS A 63 -10.14 -10.65 -6.70
CA HIS A 63 -10.73 -11.32 -7.85
C HIS A 63 -11.28 -12.71 -7.48
N ASP A 64 -10.59 -13.43 -6.61
CA ASP A 64 -10.93 -14.81 -6.25
C ASP A 64 -12.09 -14.90 -5.22
N ARG A 65 -12.18 -13.95 -4.28
CA ARG A 65 -13.14 -14.01 -3.16
C ARG A 65 -14.25 -12.95 -3.21
N GLY A 66 -14.24 -12.04 -4.17
CA GLY A 66 -15.35 -11.10 -4.41
C GLY A 66 -15.57 -10.03 -3.34
N PHE A 67 -14.57 -9.74 -2.50
CA PHE A 67 -14.62 -8.60 -1.58
C PHE A 67 -14.24 -7.31 -2.30
N SER A 68 -14.66 -6.16 -1.76
CA SER A 68 -14.28 -4.86 -2.34
C SER A 68 -13.13 -4.24 -1.57
N VAL A 69 -12.06 -3.90 -2.28
CA VAL A 69 -10.87 -3.25 -1.74
C VAL A 69 -10.80 -1.82 -2.28
N GLU A 70 -10.90 -0.85 -1.39
CA GLU A 70 -10.82 0.55 -1.70
C GLU A 70 -9.54 1.16 -1.13
N ILE A 71 -8.76 1.85 -1.95
CA ILE A 71 -7.50 2.47 -1.52
C ILE A 71 -7.82 3.89 -1.06
N LEU A 72 -7.76 4.14 0.25
CA LEU A 72 -8.01 5.46 0.83
C LEU A 72 -6.81 6.39 0.66
N ARG A 73 -5.60 5.87 0.92
CA ARG A 73 -4.39 6.69 0.88
C ARG A 73 -3.17 5.84 0.59
N GLU A 74 -2.42 6.21 -0.44
CA GLU A 74 -1.08 5.68 -0.67
C GLU A 74 -0.07 6.64 -0.03
N THR A 75 0.90 6.10 0.70
CA THR A 75 1.96 6.85 1.38
C THR A 75 3.29 6.17 1.08
N GLY A 76 4.08 6.71 0.16
CA GLY A 76 5.32 6.07 -0.22
C GLY A 76 5.97 6.68 -1.45
N PHE A 77 7.08 6.05 -1.88
CA PHE A 77 7.87 6.48 -3.03
C PHE A 77 7.03 6.67 -4.29
N VAL A 78 5.92 5.93 -4.47
CA VAL A 78 4.99 6.08 -5.61
C VAL A 78 4.27 7.44 -5.63
N VAL A 79 3.85 7.97 -4.48
CA VAL A 79 3.22 9.31 -4.41
C VAL A 79 4.28 10.38 -4.69
N TRP A 80 5.48 10.20 -4.14
CA TRP A 80 6.61 11.09 -4.39
C TRP A 80 7.04 11.07 -5.86
N LEU A 81 7.16 9.89 -6.49
CA LEU A 81 7.43 9.69 -7.91
C LEU A 81 6.35 10.31 -8.80
N ARG A 82 5.07 10.22 -8.43
CA ARG A 82 3.99 10.88 -9.19
C ARG A 82 4.08 12.41 -9.10
N LEU A 83 4.57 12.94 -7.97
CA LEU A 83 4.88 14.36 -7.80
C LEU A 83 6.14 14.78 -8.60
N LEU A 84 7.18 13.97 -8.57
CA LEU A 84 8.44 14.15 -9.31
C LEU A 84 8.26 14.02 -10.83
N GLY A 85 7.37 13.14 -11.27
CA GLY A 85 7.04 12.93 -12.69
C GLY A 85 6.38 14.15 -13.34
N LYS A 86 5.75 15.04 -12.56
CA LYS A 86 5.30 16.36 -13.05
C LYS A 86 6.46 17.33 -13.29
N ARG A 87 7.64 17.05 -12.73
CA ARG A 87 8.86 17.86 -12.89
C ARG A 87 9.96 17.09 -13.62
N LYS A 88 9.64 16.52 -14.79
CA LYS A 88 10.66 15.91 -15.69
C LYS A 88 11.87 16.83 -15.94
N PHE A 89 11.64 18.15 -15.94
CA PHE A 89 12.71 19.17 -16.04
C PHE A 89 13.76 19.12 -14.92
N LEU A 90 13.40 18.76 -13.67
CA LEU A 90 14.38 18.70 -12.59
C LEU A 90 15.31 17.49 -12.75
N LEU A 91 14.78 16.34 -13.17
CA LEU A 91 15.60 15.15 -13.45
C LEU A 91 16.50 15.38 -14.67
N VAL A 92 15.97 15.99 -15.73
CA VAL A 92 16.77 16.35 -16.92
C VAL A 92 17.87 17.34 -16.55
N GLY A 93 17.56 18.37 -15.76
CA GLY A 93 18.55 19.34 -15.27
C GLY A 93 19.65 18.70 -14.42
N PHE A 94 19.28 17.80 -13.50
CA PHE A 94 20.23 17.06 -12.67
C PHE A 94 21.16 16.18 -13.52
N PHE A 95 20.62 15.41 -14.47
CA PHE A 95 21.43 14.59 -15.37
C PHE A 95 22.32 15.43 -16.29
N CYS A 96 21.83 16.56 -16.82
CA CYS A 96 22.66 17.49 -17.59
C CYS A 96 23.81 18.05 -16.75
N PHE A 97 23.56 18.42 -15.49
CA PHE A 97 24.59 18.97 -14.62
C PHE A 97 25.65 17.92 -14.24
N CYS A 98 25.23 16.69 -13.96
CA CYS A 98 26.14 15.58 -13.67
C CYS A 98 26.93 15.07 -14.89
N LEU A 99 26.41 15.25 -16.12
CA LEU A 99 27.14 14.89 -17.36
C LEU A 99 28.06 16.01 -17.86
N ALA A 100 27.85 17.25 -17.40
CA ALA A 100 28.65 18.42 -17.77
C ALA A 100 29.82 18.70 -16.80
N ILE A 101 29.85 18.01 -15.65
CA ILE A 101 30.98 17.93 -14.72
C ILE A 101 31.80 16.68 -15.06
#